data_AF-A0A356KD20-F1
#
_entry.id   AF-A0A356KD20-F1
#
_cell.length_a   1.000
_cell.length_b   1.000
_cell.length_c   1.000
_cell.angle_alpha   90.00
_cell.angle_beta   90.00
_cell.angle_gamma   90.00
#
_symmetry.space_group_name_H-M   'P 1'
#
loop_
_entity.id
_entity.type
_entity.pdbx_description
1 polymer ?
#
loop_
_entity_poly.entity_id
_entity_poly.type
_entity_poly.pdbx_seq_one_letter_code
_entity_poly.pdbx_strand_id
1 'polypeptide(L)'
;MIRVPQRDRRRAGSFGVAWLALLPLWAFGCSSVEVPASLVRPSTLDPALEGVQVPPAPLDDHWTASLGHYLSPSELGRYWLTPSEDRFTRWGDRWLEYSLREELLAPHRDSLSPEELDRVTRQPDYDSSKRELDLILAERAR
;
A
#
# COMPACT_ATOMS: atom_id res chain seq x y z
N MET A 1 -18.26 34.57 24.71
CA MET A 1 -18.52 35.07 23.34
C MET A 1 -17.18 35.22 22.65
N ILE A 2 -16.78 34.26 21.82
CA ILE A 2 -15.41 34.16 21.29
C ILE A 2 -15.44 34.57 19.81
N ARG A 3 -14.69 35.62 19.44
CA ARG A 3 -14.54 36.10 18.06
C ARG A 3 -13.60 35.17 17.29
N VAL A 4 -14.10 34.53 16.26
CA VAL A 4 -13.30 33.77 15.28
C VAL A 4 -12.76 34.74 14.21
N PRO A 5 -11.45 34.80 13.96
CA PRO A 5 -10.90 35.63 12.89
C PRO A 5 -11.13 34.99 11.52
N GLN A 6 -11.74 35.75 10.61
CA GLN A 6 -11.90 35.44 9.19
C GLN A 6 -10.53 35.48 8.49
N ARG A 7 -10.12 34.38 7.87
CA ARG A 7 -8.92 34.32 7.01
C ARG A 7 -9.31 34.69 5.58
N ASP A 8 -8.75 35.80 5.13
CA ASP A 8 -8.82 36.32 3.77
C ASP A 8 -8.40 35.27 2.72
N ARG A 9 -9.34 34.94 1.83
CA ARG A 9 -9.06 34.27 0.55
C ARG A 9 -8.54 35.31 -0.44
N ARG A 10 -7.25 35.27 -0.76
CA ARG A 10 -6.69 36.04 -1.88
C ARG A 10 -6.00 35.14 -2.90
N ARG A 11 -6.54 35.26 -4.13
CA ARG A 11 -5.92 35.16 -5.46
C ARG A 11 -5.55 33.74 -5.92
N ALA A 12 -6.26 33.14 -6.86
CA ALA A 12 -6.40 33.51 -8.28
C ALA A 12 -5.02 33.61 -8.97
N GLY A 13 -4.58 32.48 -9.52
CA GLY A 13 -3.45 32.36 -10.42
C GLY A 13 -3.82 31.43 -11.55
N SER A 14 -4.56 31.95 -12.53
CA SER A 14 -4.75 31.31 -13.83
C SER A 14 -3.46 31.44 -14.62
N PHE A 15 -2.71 30.35 -14.75
CA PHE A 15 -1.71 30.22 -15.79
C PHE A 15 -2.18 29.15 -16.76
N GLY A 16 -2.90 29.62 -17.78
CA GLY A 16 -3.07 28.86 -19.00
C GLY A 16 -1.73 28.80 -19.72
N VAL A 17 -1.30 27.60 -20.07
CA VAL A 17 -0.35 27.39 -21.14
C VAL A 17 -0.90 26.27 -22.01
N ALA A 18 -1.61 26.71 -23.05
CA ALA A 18 -1.94 25.88 -24.19
C ALA A 18 -0.65 25.66 -24.99
N TRP A 19 -0.16 24.42 -25.05
CA TRP A 19 0.82 24.02 -26.05
C TRP A 19 0.13 23.24 -27.15
N LEU A 20 0.03 23.94 -28.28
CA LEU A 20 -0.38 23.44 -29.58
C LEU A 20 0.54 22.31 -30.04
N ALA A 21 -0.12 21.31 -30.60
CA ALA A 21 0.34 20.25 -31.49
C ALA A 21 1.53 20.61 -32.40
N LEU A 22 2.40 19.62 -32.63
CA LEU A 22 3.03 19.37 -33.92
C LEU A 22 3.53 17.90 -33.98
N LEU A 23 3.04 17.20 -35.00
CA LEU A 23 3.27 15.80 -35.37
C LEU A 23 4.75 15.49 -35.65
N PRO A 24 5.14 14.21 -35.65
CA PRO A 24 5.24 13.59 -36.96
C PRO A 24 4.58 12.20 -37.03
N LEU A 25 3.72 12.06 -38.04
CA LEU A 25 3.33 10.80 -38.67
C LEU A 25 4.60 10.07 -39.13
N TRP A 26 5.09 9.12 -38.33
CA TRP A 26 6.07 8.14 -38.80
C TRP A 26 5.34 6.85 -39.14
N ALA A 27 5.29 6.63 -40.46
CA ALA A 27 5.28 5.35 -41.14
C ALA A 27 4.64 4.17 -40.38
N PHE A 28 3.40 3.88 -40.76
CA PHE A 28 2.87 2.53 -40.74
C PHE A 28 3.79 1.62 -41.57
N GLY A 29 4.79 1.04 -40.91
CA GLY A 29 5.42 -0.17 -41.37
C GLY A 29 4.39 -1.29 -41.27
N CYS A 30 3.89 -1.76 -42.41
CA CYS A 30 3.18 -3.03 -42.52
C CYS A 30 4.17 -4.15 -42.18
N SER A 31 4.46 -4.36 -40.91
CA SER A 31 5.09 -5.58 -40.45
C SER A 31 4.11 -6.71 -40.74
N SER A 32 4.50 -7.61 -41.63
CA SER A 32 3.81 -8.88 -41.86
C SER A 32 3.57 -9.54 -40.50
N VAL A 33 2.31 -9.54 -40.07
CA VAL A 33 1.87 -10.33 -38.94
C VAL A 33 1.94 -11.78 -39.40
N GLU A 34 3.06 -12.43 -39.12
CA GLU A 34 3.16 -13.88 -39.14
C GLU A 34 2.25 -14.39 -38.03
N VAL A 35 1.01 -14.74 -38.38
CA VAL A 35 0.08 -15.40 -37.47
C VAL A 35 0.68 -16.78 -37.19
N PRO A 36 1.15 -17.08 -35.96
CA PRO A 36 1.68 -18.40 -35.66
C PRO A 36 0.57 -19.42 -35.89
N ALA A 37 0.81 -20.36 -36.82
CA ALA A 37 -0.16 -21.32 -37.33
C ALA A 37 -0.54 -22.44 -36.32
N SER A 38 -0.50 -22.15 -35.02
CA SER A 38 -0.93 -23.09 -33.98
C SER A 38 -1.83 -22.36 -32.99
N LEU A 39 -3.10 -22.22 -33.36
CA LEU A 39 -4.17 -22.03 -32.40
C LEU A 39 -4.28 -23.36 -31.62
N VAL A 40 -3.52 -23.46 -30.54
CA VAL A 40 -3.74 -24.48 -29.52
C VAL A 40 -5.19 -24.31 -29.08
N ARG A 41 -6.04 -25.31 -29.40
CA ARG A 41 -7.43 -25.31 -28.93
C ARG A 41 -7.38 -25.17 -27.42
N PRO A 42 -8.13 -24.24 -26.80
CA PRO A 42 -8.18 -24.15 -25.36
C PRO A 42 -8.56 -25.53 -24.82
N SER A 43 -7.64 -26.14 -24.09
CA SER A 43 -7.88 -27.39 -23.39
C SER A 43 -9.14 -27.21 -22.56
N THR A 44 -10.09 -28.13 -22.66
CA THR A 44 -11.19 -28.19 -21.70
C THR A 44 -10.61 -28.15 -20.29
N LEU A 45 -11.06 -27.19 -19.48
CA LEU A 45 -10.66 -27.06 -18.08
C LEU A 45 -10.78 -28.45 -17.42
N ASP A 46 -9.70 -28.91 -16.80
CA ASP A 46 -9.71 -30.20 -16.11
C ASP A 46 -10.74 -30.14 -14.98
N PRO A 47 -11.80 -30.98 -14.98
CA PRO A 47 -12.79 -30.97 -13.92
C PRO A 47 -12.19 -31.33 -12.55
N ALA A 48 -10.99 -31.92 -12.49
CA ALA A 48 -10.27 -32.11 -11.24
C ALA A 48 -9.76 -30.79 -10.63
N LEU A 49 -9.71 -29.71 -11.41
CA LEU A 49 -9.35 -28.36 -10.95
C LEU A 49 -10.59 -27.53 -10.56
N GLU A 50 -11.81 -28.00 -10.83
CA GLU A 50 -13.02 -27.39 -10.29
C GLU A 50 -13.04 -27.54 -8.76
N GLY A 51 -12.82 -26.42 -8.07
CA GLY A 51 -12.84 -26.35 -6.60
C GLY A 51 -11.46 -26.28 -5.92
N VAL A 52 -10.36 -26.36 -6.68
CA VAL A 52 -9.02 -26.09 -6.13
C VAL A 52 -8.88 -24.58 -5.93
N GLN A 53 -9.02 -24.11 -4.68
CA GLN A 53 -8.75 -22.72 -4.34
C GLN A 53 -7.25 -22.47 -4.40
N VAL A 54 -6.81 -21.79 -5.45
CA VAL A 54 -5.43 -21.29 -5.54
C VAL A 54 -5.32 -20.07 -4.63
N PRO A 55 -4.40 -20.06 -3.65
CA PRO A 55 -4.19 -18.88 -2.82
C PRO A 55 -3.76 -17.71 -3.72
N PRO A 56 -4.23 -16.48 -3.44
CA PRO A 56 -3.82 -15.32 -4.21
C PRO A 56 -2.29 -15.20 -4.19
N ALA A 57 -1.69 -15.01 -5.36
CA ALA A 57 -0.28 -14.71 -5.45
C ALA A 57 0.02 -13.40 -4.70
N PRO A 58 1.17 -13.30 -4.01
CA PRO A 58 1.55 -12.06 -3.33
C PRO A 58 1.61 -10.90 -4.33
N LEU A 59 1.07 -9.75 -3.94
CA LEU A 59 1.24 -8.52 -4.69
C LEU A 59 2.67 -8.00 -4.51
N ASP A 60 3.32 -7.68 -5.62
CA ASP A 60 4.58 -6.94 -5.64
C ASP A 60 4.28 -5.43 -5.54
N ASP A 61 3.88 -5.00 -4.33
CA ASP A 61 3.64 -3.58 -4.03
C ASP A 61 4.40 -3.10 -2.81
N HIS A 62 4.56 -1.77 -2.73
CA HIS A 62 5.31 -1.12 -1.66
C HIS A 62 4.75 -1.44 -0.27
N TRP A 63 3.42 -1.48 -0.12
CA TRP A 63 2.76 -1.68 1.17
C TRP A 63 2.98 -3.09 1.72
N THR A 64 2.85 -4.10 0.87
CA THR A 64 3.12 -5.50 1.22
C THR A 64 4.59 -5.68 1.59
N ALA A 65 5.51 -5.11 0.81
CA ALA A 65 6.94 -5.23 1.06
C ALA A 65 7.39 -4.55 2.36
N SER A 66 6.84 -3.37 2.67
CA SER A 66 7.25 -2.57 3.84
C SER A 66 6.49 -2.91 5.11
N LEU A 67 5.17 -3.11 5.02
CA LEU A 67 4.27 -3.19 6.18
C LEU A 67 3.51 -4.51 6.26
N GLY A 68 3.71 -5.43 5.31
CA GLY A 68 2.98 -6.70 5.27
C GLY A 68 3.13 -7.56 6.53
N HIS A 69 4.24 -7.40 7.27
CA HIS A 69 4.51 -8.13 8.51
C HIS A 69 3.58 -7.75 9.67
N TYR A 70 2.88 -6.60 9.61
CA TYR A 70 1.86 -6.21 10.59
C TYR A 70 0.53 -6.96 10.41
N LEU A 71 0.29 -7.51 9.22
CA LEU A 71 -0.93 -8.21 8.91
C LEU A 71 -0.77 -9.71 9.14
N SER A 72 -1.84 -10.34 9.63
CA SER A 72 -1.91 -11.80 9.61
C SER A 72 -1.95 -12.32 8.16
N PRO A 73 -1.55 -13.59 7.90
CA PRO A 73 -1.60 -14.16 6.55
C PRO A 73 -2.99 -14.10 5.91
N SER A 74 -4.06 -14.23 6.70
CA SER A 74 -5.45 -14.14 6.22
C SER A 74 -5.83 -12.70 5.86
N GLU A 75 -5.31 -11.70 6.58
CA GLU A 75 -5.48 -10.29 6.23
C GLU A 75 -4.71 -9.90 4.97
N LEU A 76 -3.46 -10.36 4.82
CA LEU A 76 -2.70 -10.19 3.58
C LEU A 76 -3.45 -10.77 2.39
N GLY A 77 -4.00 -11.98 2.51
CA GLY A 77 -4.81 -12.60 1.46
C GLY A 77 -6.04 -11.75 1.10
N ARG A 78 -6.74 -11.19 2.10
CA ARG A 78 -7.87 -10.27 1.85
C ARG A 78 -7.43 -8.97 1.18
N TYR A 79 -6.27 -8.44 1.53
CA TYR A 79 -5.68 -7.27 0.89
C TYR A 79 -5.37 -7.55 -0.59
N TRP A 80 -4.70 -8.67 -0.89
CA TRP A 80 -4.34 -9.05 -2.27
C TRP A 80 -5.55 -9.32 -3.16
N LEU A 81 -6.64 -9.86 -2.60
CA LEU A 81 -7.91 -10.07 -3.30
C LEU A 81 -8.75 -8.80 -3.47
N THR A 82 -8.40 -7.70 -2.80
CA THR A 82 -9.15 -6.44 -2.93
C THR A 82 -8.85 -5.78 -4.29
N PRO A 83 -9.88 -5.40 -5.08
CA PRO A 83 -9.69 -4.67 -6.33
C PRO A 83 -8.84 -3.42 -6.12
N SER A 84 -7.97 -3.11 -7.09
CA SER A 84 -6.96 -2.05 -6.95
C SER A 84 -7.57 -0.70 -6.57
N GLU A 85 -8.69 -0.36 -7.19
CA GLU A 85 -9.49 0.85 -6.97
C GLU A 85 -10.07 0.96 -5.55
N ASP A 86 -10.29 -0.17 -4.89
CA ASP A 86 -10.90 -0.23 -3.55
C ASP A 86 -9.85 -0.38 -2.43
N ARG A 87 -8.60 -0.73 -2.77
CA ARG A 87 -7.56 -1.04 -1.77
C ARG A 87 -7.32 0.11 -0.82
N PHE A 88 -7.12 1.32 -1.35
CA PHE A 88 -6.83 2.48 -0.53
C PHE A 88 -7.99 2.79 0.41
N THR A 89 -9.23 2.79 -0.09
CA THR A 89 -10.43 3.05 0.73
C THR A 89 -10.60 2.03 1.86
N ARG A 90 -10.25 0.76 1.62
CA ARG A 90 -10.44 -0.32 2.59
C ARG A 90 -9.28 -0.51 3.58
N TRP A 91 -8.06 -0.19 3.16
CA TRP A 91 -6.85 -0.51 3.92
C TRP A 91 -5.97 0.70 4.23
N GLY A 92 -6.24 1.85 3.63
CA GLY A 92 -5.42 3.06 3.74
C GLY A 92 -5.19 3.50 5.18
N ASP A 93 -6.23 3.47 6.02
CA ASP A 93 -6.12 3.84 7.43
C ASP A 93 -5.19 2.90 8.20
N ARG A 94 -5.25 1.58 7.93
CA ARG A 94 -4.35 0.60 8.56
C ARG A 94 -2.91 0.81 8.10
N TRP A 95 -2.70 1.04 6.81
CA TRP A 95 -1.35 1.33 6.30
C TRP A 95 -0.77 2.59 6.90
N LEU A 96 -1.57 3.65 7.02
CA LEU A 96 -1.16 4.89 7.67
C LEU A 96 -0.77 4.64 9.14
N GLU A 97 -1.59 3.89 9.88
CA GLU A 97 -1.29 3.54 11.28
C GLU A 97 0.04 2.79 11.41
N TYR A 98 0.28 1.81 10.53
CA TYR A 98 1.53 1.04 10.53
C TYR A 98 2.73 1.89 10.14
N SER A 99 2.59 2.80 9.18
CA SER A 99 3.63 3.77 8.83
C SER A 99 3.98 4.68 10.01
N LEU A 100 2.98 5.24 10.71
CA LEU A 100 3.21 6.06 11.89
C LEU A 100 3.93 5.28 13.01
N ARG A 101 3.60 3.99 13.16
CA ARG A 101 4.28 3.12 14.11
C ARG A 101 5.74 2.85 13.74
N GLU A 102 6.04 2.64 12.46
CA GLU A 102 7.43 2.53 11.98
C GLU A 102 8.22 3.83 12.26
N GLU A 103 7.61 4.99 12.02
CA GLU A 103 8.21 6.29 12.34
C GLU A 103 8.48 6.46 13.84
N LEU A 104 7.55 6.01 14.69
CA LEU A 104 7.70 6.00 16.15
C LEU A 104 8.88 5.11 16.59
N LEU A 105 9.05 3.95 15.97
CA LEU A 105 10.07 2.97 16.31
C LEU A 105 11.44 3.28 15.72
N ALA A 106 11.51 4.02 14.61
CA ALA A 106 12.75 4.28 13.88
C ALA A 106 13.90 4.83 14.76
N PRO A 107 13.69 5.79 15.68
CA PRO A 107 14.76 6.31 16.54
C PRO A 107 15.27 5.31 17.59
N HIS A 108 14.51 4.24 17.87
CA HIS A 108 14.76 3.29 18.95
C HIS A 108 15.05 1.88 18.46
N ARG A 109 14.95 1.61 17.15
CA ARG A 109 14.99 0.26 16.56
C ARG A 109 16.25 -0.53 16.94
N ASP A 110 17.42 0.12 16.97
CA ASP A 110 18.68 -0.54 17.33
C ASP A 110 18.85 -0.73 18.85
N SER A 111 18.06 -0.02 19.65
CA SER A 111 18.12 -0.07 21.11
C SER A 111 17.15 -1.07 21.73
N LEU A 112 16.03 -1.36 21.07
CA LEU A 112 15.00 -2.26 21.58
C LEU A 112 15.38 -3.72 21.33
N SER A 113 15.06 -4.59 22.29
CA SER A 113 15.14 -6.04 22.06
C SER A 113 14.03 -6.50 21.10
N PRO A 114 14.19 -7.66 20.45
CA PRO A 114 13.13 -8.22 19.61
C PRO A 114 11.79 -8.37 20.35
N GLU A 115 11.82 -8.74 21.64
CA GLU A 115 10.63 -8.91 22.47
C GLU A 115 9.96 -7.57 22.80
N GLU A 116 10.74 -6.51 23.07
CA GLU A 116 10.23 -5.17 23.27
C GLU A 116 9.62 -4.60 21.98
N LEU A 117 10.29 -4.80 20.84
CA LEU A 117 9.76 -4.41 19.54
C LEU A 117 8.42 -5.11 19.28
N ASP A 118 8.35 -6.42 19.50
CA ASP A 118 7.14 -7.24 19.34
C ASP A 118 6.02 -6.85 20.31
N ARG A 119 6.35 -6.36 21.51
CA ARG A 119 5.34 -5.78 22.44
C ARG A 119 4.74 -4.49 21.90
N VAL A 120 5.56 -3.61 21.31
CA VAL A 120 5.10 -2.33 20.76
C VAL A 120 4.32 -2.52 19.46
N THR A 121 4.74 -3.45 18.59
CA THR A 121 4.11 -3.71 17.29
C THR A 121 2.75 -4.39 17.39
N ARG A 122 2.52 -5.20 18.43
CA ARG A 122 1.24 -5.88 18.67
C ARG A 122 0.16 -5.03 19.34
N GLN A 123 0.46 -3.77 19.68
CA GLN A 123 -0.54 -2.87 20.24
C GLN A 123 -1.63 -2.53 19.20
N PRO A 124 -2.88 -2.31 19.63
CA PRO A 124 -4.02 -2.20 18.74
C PRO A 124 -4.05 -0.93 17.88
N ASP A 125 -3.36 0.12 18.32
CA ASP A 125 -3.34 1.42 17.64
C ASP A 125 -2.00 2.15 17.92
N TYR A 126 -1.79 3.27 17.23
CA TYR A 126 -0.58 4.10 17.38
C TYR A 126 -0.40 4.61 18.82
N ASP A 127 -1.46 5.12 19.45
CA ASP A 127 -1.38 5.70 20.80
C ASP A 127 -0.98 4.65 21.85
N SER A 128 -1.47 3.42 21.69
CA SER A 128 -1.12 2.29 22.53
C SER A 128 0.32 1.86 22.31
N SER A 129 0.80 1.79 21.06
CA SER A 129 2.21 1.58 20.75
C SER A 129 3.11 2.64 21.39
N LYS A 130 2.72 3.91 21.31
CA LYS A 130 3.48 5.00 21.91
C LYS A 130 3.54 4.88 23.43
N ARG A 131 2.42 4.60 24.10
CA ARG A 131 2.40 4.39 25.56
C ARG A 131 3.28 3.21 25.97
N GLU A 132 3.22 2.10 25.23
CA GLU A 132 4.04 0.93 25.50
C GLU A 132 5.54 1.23 25.35
N LEU A 133 5.91 1.94 24.29
CA LEU A 133 7.29 2.39 24.08
C LEU A 133 7.76 3.31 25.22
N ASP A 134 6.94 4.30 25.59
CA ASP A 134 7.25 5.24 26.68
C ASP A 134 7.49 4.49 28.01
N LEU A 135 6.71 3.42 28.30
CA LEU A 135 6.90 2.57 29.48
C LEU A 135 8.24 1.82 29.45
N ILE A 136 8.57 1.18 28.33
CA ILE A 136 9.84 0.45 28.16
C ILE A 136 11.03 1.39 28.34
N LEU A 137 10.97 2.58 27.75
CA LEU A 137 12.04 3.58 27.89
C LEU A 137 12.18 4.08 29.34
N ALA A 138 11.06 4.25 30.05
CA ALA A 138 11.08 4.66 31.45
C ALA A 138 11.63 3.56 32.38
N GLU A 139 11.39 2.28 32.10
CA GLU A 139 11.94 1.15 32.84
C GLU A 139 13.46 1.08 32.72
N ARG A 140 14.01 1.34 31.53
CA ARG A 140 15.46 1.34 31.26
C ARG A 140 16.21 2.52 31.86
N ALA A 141 15.52 3.60 32.20
CA ALA A 141 16.12 4.78 32.80
C ALA A 141 16.31 4.66 34.33
N ARG A 142 15.80 3.58 34.95
CA ARG A 142 15.92 3.29 36.39
C ARG A 142 17.12 2.42 36.68
#